data_AF-R5FCZ5-F1
#
_entry.id   AF-R5FCZ5-F1
#
_cell.length_a   1.000
_cell.length_b   1.000
_cell.length_c   1.000
_cell.angle_alpha   90.00
_cell.angle_beta   90.00
_cell.angle_gamma   90.00
#
_symmetry.space_group_name_H-M   'P 1'
#
loop_
_entity.id
_entity.type
_entity.pdbx_description
1 polymer ?
#
loop_
_entity_poly.entity_id
_entity_poly.type
_entity_poly.pdbx_seq_one_letter_code
_entity_poly.pdbx_strand_id
1 'polypeptide(L)' 'MSKERNKNYGKSIRAKLLNVAKKEGIFYQTILTRYFQERLLYRMSQTRYRNN' A
#
# COMPACT_ATOMS: atom_id res chain seq x y z
N MET A 1 -13.54 0.54 -28.38
CA MET A 1 -13.52 -0.32 -27.18
C MET A 1 -12.54 0.25 -26.15
N SER A 2 -13.03 1.04 -25.21
CA SER A 2 -12.22 1.54 -24.11
C SER A 2 -11.98 0.39 -23.14
N LYS A 3 -10.76 -0.17 -23.12
CA LYS A 3 -10.35 -1.18 -22.14
C LYS A 3 -10.52 -0.57 -20.75
N GLU A 4 -11.63 -0.91 -20.11
CA GLU A 4 -11.90 -0.61 -18.72
C GLU A 4 -10.76 -1.22 -17.92
N ARG A 5 -9.80 -0.37 -17.53
CA ARG A 5 -8.68 -0.72 -16.67
C ARG A 5 -9.29 -0.96 -15.30
N ASN A 6 -9.90 -2.12 -15.10
CA ASN A 6 -10.23 -2.69 -13.81
C ASN A 6 -8.89 -2.97 -13.11
N LYS A 7 -8.23 -1.87 -12.69
CA LYS A 7 -7.03 -1.87 -11.88
C LYS A 7 -7.51 -2.43 -10.56
N ASN A 8 -7.39 -3.75 -10.43
CA ASN A 8 -7.50 -4.45 -9.17
C ASN A 8 -6.38 -3.93 -8.27
N TYR A 9 -6.57 -2.74 -7.67
CA TYR A 9 -5.55 -2.02 -6.91
C TYR A 9 -5.02 -2.90 -5.78
N GLY A 10 -5.90 -3.70 -5.15
CA GLY A 10 -5.51 -4.70 -4.16
C GLY A 10 -4.54 -5.76 -4.71
N LYS A 11 -4.80 -6.30 -5.91
CA LYS A 11 -3.91 -7.27 -6.58
C LYS A 11 -2.57 -6.65 -6.93
N SER A 12 -2.57 -5.39 -7.39
CA SER A 12 -1.35 -4.65 -7.75
C SER A 12 -0.46 -4.32 -6.55
N ILE A 13 -1.05 -3.93 -5.41
CA ILE A 13 -0.31 -3.66 -4.17
C ILE A 13 0.24 -4.97 -3.58
N ARG A 14 -0.55 -6.04 -3.57
CA ARG A 14 -0.11 -7.36 -3.08
C ARG A 14 1.12 -7.86 -3.82
N ALA A 15 1.11 -7.76 -5.16
CA ALA A 15 2.26 -8.12 -6.01
C ALA A 15 3.50 -7.26 -5.72
N LYS A 16 3.33 -5.95 -5.53
CA LYS A 16 4.44 -5.06 -5.15
C LYS A 16 5.04 -5.44 -3.80
N LEU A 17 4.21 -5.63 -2.77
CA LEU A 17 4.68 -6.00 -1.43
C LEU A 17 5.37 -7.39 -1.44
N LEU A 18 4.89 -8.33 -2.25
CA LEU A 18 5.53 -9.65 -2.42
C LEU A 18 6.91 -9.53 -3.08
N ASN A 19 7.06 -8.65 -4.08
CA ASN A 19 8.35 -8.41 -4.71
C ASN A 19 9.34 -7.75 -3.74
N VAL A 20 8.88 -6.81 -2.91
CA VAL A 20 9.72 -6.20 -1.87
C VAL A 20 10.14 -7.24 -0.83
N ALA A 21 9.22 -8.10 -0.38
CA ALA A 21 9.52 -9.18 0.55
C ALA A 21 10.60 -10.13 0.02
N LYS A 22 10.50 -10.53 -1.25
CA LYS A 22 11.51 -11.37 -1.91
C LYS A 22 12.87 -10.66 -2.05
N LYS A 23 12.86 -9.37 -2.37
CA LYS A 23 14.09 -8.58 -2.56
C LYS A 23 14.85 -8.40 -1.25
N GLU A 24 14.14 -8.07 -0.18
CA GLU A 24 14.73 -7.79 1.14
C GLU A 24 14.94 -9.08 1.97
N GLY A 25 14.41 -10.22 1.52
CA GLY A 25 14.48 -11.49 2.26
C GLY A 25 13.65 -11.50 3.55
N ILE A 26 12.66 -10.61 3.67
CA ILE A 26 11.84 -10.42 4.88
C ILE A 26 10.49 -11.09 4.68
N PHE A 27 9.91 -11.62 5.77
CA PHE A 27 8.56 -12.18 5.76
C PHE A 27 7.53 -11.19 5.22
N TYR A 28 6.73 -11.66 4.27
CA TYR A 28 5.68 -10.89 3.62
C TYR A 28 4.70 -10.26 4.62
N GLN A 29 4.36 -10.99 5.69
CA GLN A 29 3.46 -10.53 6.75
C GLN A 29 4.00 -9.27 7.45
N THR A 30 5.30 -9.21 7.73
CA THR A 30 5.94 -8.05 8.38
C THR A 30 5.84 -6.80 7.50
N ILE A 31 6.12 -6.95 6.20
CA ILE A 31 6.03 -5.85 5.23
C ILE A 31 4.58 -5.40 5.05
N LEU A 32 3.62 -6.34 5.03
CA LEU A 32 2.20 -6.04 4.93
C LEU A 32 1.71 -5.20 6.13
N THR A 33 2.07 -5.59 7.35
CA THR A 33 1.70 -4.85 8.57
C THR A 33 2.33 -3.46 8.59
N ARG A 34 3.62 -3.33 8.24
CA ARG A 34 4.30 -2.03 8.16
C ARG A 34 3.65 -1.10 7.12
N TYR A 35 3.39 -1.62 5.92
CA TYR A 35 2.72 -0.87 4.86
C TYR A 35 1.33 -0.39 5.29
N PHE A 36 0.57 -1.22 6.00
CA PHE A 36 -0.74 -0.83 6.53
C PHE A 36 -0.62 0.29 7.57
N GLN A 37 0.32 0.19 8.52
CA GLN A 37 0.58 1.21 9.53
C GLN A 37 0.97 2.55 8.89
N GLU A 38 1.93 2.55 7.97
CA GLU A 38 2.38 3.76 7.26
C GLU A 38 1.25 4.38 6.44
N ARG A 39 0.43 3.56 5.76
CA ARG A 39 -0.72 4.03 5.00
C ARG A 39 -1.79 4.65 5.89
N LEU A 40 -2.03 4.07 7.06
CA LEU A 40 -2.96 4.61 8.06
C LEU A 40 -2.46 5.95 8.60
N LEU A 41 -1.20 6.01 9.03
CA LEU A 41 -0.55 7.24 9.48
C LEU A 41 -0.57 8.33 8.42
N TYR A 42 -0.26 8.00 7.17
CA TYR A 42 -0.34 8.94 6.04
C TYR A 42 -1.76 9.47 5.84
N ARG A 43 -2.80 8.61 5.93
CA ARG A 43 -4.19 9.06 5.83
C ARG A 43 -4.58 9.98 6.98
N MET A 44 -4.17 9.66 8.21
CA MET A 44 -4.41 10.50 9.39
C MET A 44 -3.65 11.84 9.31
N SER A 45 -2.43 11.83 8.76
CA SER A 45 -1.65 13.04 8.54
C SER A 45 -2.25 13.95 7.45
N GLN A 46 -3.03 13.38 6.52
CA GLN A 46 -3.75 14.15 5.51
C GLN A 46 -5.11 14.66 6.00
N THR A 47 -5.60 14.21 7.17
CA THR A 47 -6.79 14.82 7.76
C THR A 47 -6.48 16.27 8.17
N ARG A 48 -7.18 17.15 7.48
CA ARG A 48 -7.12 18.60 7.41
C ARG A 48 -7.44 19.30 8.75
N TYR A 49 -6.60 19.14 9.77
CA TYR A 49 -6.57 20.03 10.95
C TYR A 49 -5.38 21.00 10.94
N ARG A 50 -4.78 21.24 9.77
CA ARG A 50 -3.63 22.11 9.59
C ARG A 50 -3.97 23.57 9.24
N ASN A 51 -5.24 23.96 9.21
CA ASN A 51 -5.62 25.30 8.77
C ASN A 51 -6.83 25.87 9.53
N ASN A 52 -6.70 25.98 10.86
CA ASN A 52 -7.49 26.94 11.64
C ASN A 52 -6.54 28.03 12.15
#